data_AF-A0A971K5I5-F1
#
_entry.id   AF-A0A971K5I5-F1
#
_cell.length_a   1.000
_cell.length_b   1.000
_cell.length_c   1.000
_cell.angle_alpha   90.00
_cell.angle_beta   90.00
_cell.angle_gamma   90.00
#
_symmetry.space_group_name_H-M   'P 1'
#
loop_
_entity.id
_entity.type
_entity.pdbx_description
1 polymer ?
#
loop_
_entity_poly.entity_id
_entity_poly.type
_entity_poly.pdbx_seq_one_letter_code
_entity_poly.pdbx_strand_id
1 'polypeptide(L)'
;GYSKHGFSLYNTEISVPFIMLHRSFEKNMSQFRGSILDVYPSLADMTGLEPSASVDGASMFASSYILRLFLSSWRDGESRGLVLRDKKWIFNRRTGALYEMDLDDRGRIDLSSDPHKDSFLRFLVRQY
;
A
#
# COMPACT_ATOMS: atom_id res chain seq x y z
N GLY A 1 -15.83 -3.96 -23.08
CA GLY A 1 -14.79 -2.94 -23.25
C GLY A 1 -13.59 -3.35 -22.43
N TYR A 2 -12.39 -3.34 -23.00
CA TYR A 2 -11.17 -3.63 -22.25
C TYR A 2 -10.87 -2.44 -21.33
N SER A 3 -11.24 -2.55 -20.05
CA SER A 3 -10.73 -1.64 -19.02
C SER A 3 -9.23 -1.84 -18.96
N LYS A 4 -8.49 -0.86 -19.48
CA LYS A 4 -7.03 -0.93 -19.41
C LYS A 4 -6.65 -0.74 -17.94
N HIS A 5 -6.09 -1.77 -17.30
CA HIS A 5 -5.54 -1.73 -15.95
C HIS A 5 -4.07 -1.25 -15.99
N GLY A 6 -3.58 -0.58 -14.94
CA GLY A 6 -2.19 -0.13 -14.80
C GLY A 6 -1.96 1.37 -15.03
N PHE A 7 -3.02 2.20 -14.98
CA PHE A 7 -2.99 3.63 -15.29
C PHE A 7 -3.16 4.51 -14.06
N SER A 8 -3.70 3.98 -12.97
CA SER A 8 -3.96 4.76 -11.77
C SER A 8 -3.59 4.02 -10.49
N LEU A 9 -3.44 4.80 -9.42
CA LEU A 9 -3.15 4.30 -8.07
C LEU A 9 -4.40 4.34 -7.17
N TYR A 10 -5.57 4.45 -7.79
CA TYR A 10 -6.86 4.39 -7.10
C TYR A 10 -7.25 2.95 -6.81
N ASN A 11 -8.14 2.76 -5.83
CA ASN A 11 -8.47 1.45 -5.30
C ASN A 11 -8.99 0.45 -6.32
N THR A 12 -9.67 0.92 -7.35
CA THR A 12 -10.13 0.07 -8.46
C THR A 12 -9.00 -0.70 -9.14
N GLU A 13 -7.76 -0.25 -8.99
CA GLU A 13 -6.57 -0.91 -9.56
C GLU A 13 -5.65 -1.54 -8.52
N ILE A 14 -5.59 -1.00 -7.30
CA ILE A 14 -4.62 -1.45 -6.28
C ILE A 14 -5.23 -2.28 -5.15
N SER A 15 -6.56 -2.20 -4.94
CA SER A 15 -7.23 -2.90 -3.85
C SER A 15 -7.72 -4.25 -4.34
N VAL A 16 -7.11 -5.31 -3.82
CA VAL A 16 -7.47 -6.69 -4.17
C VAL A 16 -8.16 -7.38 -2.98
N PRO A 17 -9.30 -8.06 -3.19
CA PRO A 17 -9.86 -8.94 -2.16
C PRO A 17 -8.86 -10.05 -1.82
N PHE A 18 -8.61 -10.25 -0.53
CA PHE A 18 -7.73 -11.29 -0.04
C PHE A 18 -8.42 -12.07 1.07
N ILE A 19 -8.47 -13.39 0.93
CA ILE A 19 -9.12 -14.29 1.89
C ILE A 19 -8.10 -15.33 2.32
N MET A 20 -7.91 -15.46 3.63
CA MET A 20 -7.09 -16.50 4.23
C MET A 20 -7.93 -17.29 5.23
N LEU A 21 -7.81 -18.62 5.19
CA LEU A 21 -8.54 -19.53 6.06
C LEU A 21 -7.55 -20.37 6.84
N HIS A 22 -7.67 -20.34 8.16
CA HIS A 22 -6.85 -21.16 9.05
C HIS A 22 -7.61 -21.52 10.32
N ARG A 23 -7.36 -22.72 10.86
CA ARG A 23 -8.08 -23.24 12.03
C ARG A 23 -7.89 -22.40 13.30
N SER A 24 -6.79 -21.65 13.39
CA SER A 24 -6.51 -20.78 14.54
C SER A 24 -7.18 -19.42 14.42
N PHE A 25 -7.76 -19.07 13.28
CA PHE A 25 -8.46 -17.81 13.13
C PHE A 25 -9.79 -17.89 13.87
N GLU A 26 -9.94 -17.05 14.88
CA GLU A 26 -11.23 -16.90 15.54
C GLU A 26 -12.28 -16.36 14.56
N LYS A 27 -13.56 -16.67 14.81
CA LYS A 27 -14.70 -16.24 13.96
C LYS A 27 -14.77 -14.72 13.72
N ASN A 28 -14.10 -13.92 14.55
CA ASN A 28 -14.12 -12.46 14.51
C ASN A 28 -12.76 -11.85 14.18
N MET A 29 -11.84 -12.59 13.54
CA MET A 29 -10.62 -11.96 13.08
C MET A 29 -10.94 -10.78 12.16
N SER A 30 -10.58 -9.60 12.64
CA SER A 30 -10.80 -8.30 12.02
C SER A 30 -10.27 -8.31 10.59
N GLN A 31 -10.86 -7.50 9.71
CA GLN A 31 -10.31 -7.25 8.38
C GLN A 31 -8.85 -6.76 8.51
N PHE A 32 -7.89 -7.63 8.21
CA PHE A 32 -6.49 -7.24 8.09
C PHE A 32 -6.30 -6.56 6.75
N ARG A 33 -5.69 -5.38 6.78
CA ARG A 33 -5.21 -4.71 5.58
C ARG A 33 -3.75 -5.06 5.43
N GLY A 34 -3.36 -5.52 4.25
CA GLY A 34 -2.01 -5.96 3.97
C GLY A 34 -1.59 -5.63 2.56
N SER A 35 -0.29 -5.74 2.30
CA SER A 35 0.27 -5.75 0.96
C SER A 35 0.64 -7.17 0.54
N ILE A 36 0.88 -7.39 -0.75
CA ILE A 36 1.37 -8.67 -1.25
C ILE A 36 2.70 -9.09 -0.62
N LEU A 37 3.53 -8.12 -0.22
CA LEU A 37 4.83 -8.37 0.41
C LEU A 37 4.68 -8.99 1.80
N ASP A 38 3.52 -8.79 2.43
CA ASP A 38 3.24 -9.25 3.79
C ASP A 38 2.72 -10.69 3.81
N VAL A 39 2.30 -11.25 2.66
CA VAL A 39 1.71 -12.59 2.59
C VAL A 39 2.70 -13.66 3.01
N TYR A 40 3.91 -13.64 2.46
CA TYR A 40 4.93 -14.63 2.79
C TYR A 40 5.36 -14.61 4.27
N PRO A 41 5.76 -13.46 4.86
CA PRO A 41 6.07 -13.42 6.29
C PRO A 41 4.88 -13.76 7.20
N SER A 42 3.64 -13.44 6.79
CA SER A 42 2.44 -13.83 7.54
C SER A 42 2.24 -15.35 7.55
N LEU A 43 2.48 -16.03 6.42
CA LEU A 43 2.41 -17.49 6.34
C LEU A 43 3.54 -18.15 7.14
N ALA A 44 4.74 -17.58 7.10
CA ALA A 44 5.89 -18.06 7.87
C ALA A 44 5.59 -18.01 9.38
N ASP A 45 5.09 -16.88 9.87
CA ASP A 45 4.64 -16.67 11.26
C ASP A 45 3.56 -17.68 11.68
N MET A 46 2.54 -17.90 10.83
CA MET A 46 1.48 -18.87 11.11
C MET A 46 1.95 -20.33 11.17
N THR A 47 2.98 -20.67 10.42
CA THR A 47 3.47 -22.06 10.27
C THR A 47 4.67 -22.36 11.15
N GLY A 48 5.25 -21.35 11.81
CA GLY A 48 6.51 -21.47 12.55
C GLY A 48 7.71 -21.71 11.63
N LEU A 49 7.60 -21.34 10.35
CA LEU A 49 8.72 -21.39 9.41
C LEU A 49 9.53 -20.10 9.53
N GLU A 50 10.86 -20.22 9.50
CA GLU A 50 11.74 -19.07 9.39
C GLU A 50 11.85 -18.64 7.92
N PRO A 51 11.64 -17.35 7.59
CA PRO A 51 11.89 -16.84 6.25
C PRO A 51 13.33 -17.13 5.82
N SER A 52 13.51 -17.74 4.66
CA SER A 52 14.86 -18.11 4.17
C SER A 52 15.69 -16.91 3.69
N ALA A 53 15.12 -15.72 3.62
CA ALA A 53 15.74 -14.51 3.13
C ALA A 53 15.19 -13.26 3.83
N SER A 54 15.89 -12.13 3.68
CA SER A 54 15.34 -10.82 4.04
C SER A 54 14.07 -10.57 3.23
N VAL A 55 12.96 -10.34 3.91
CA VAL A 55 11.66 -10.03 3.33
C VAL A 55 11.38 -8.54 3.51
N ASP A 56 10.84 -7.90 2.47
CA ASP A 56 10.50 -6.47 2.52
C ASP A 56 9.20 -6.18 3.29
N GLY A 57 8.34 -7.21 3.42
CA GLY A 57 7.10 -7.13 4.18
C GLY A 57 7.23 -7.60 5.64
N ALA A 58 6.12 -7.57 6.35
CA ALA A 58 6.02 -8.03 7.74
C ALA A 58 4.77 -8.91 7.94
N SER A 59 4.75 -9.75 8.99
CA SER A 59 3.55 -10.52 9.32
C SER A 59 2.40 -9.57 9.66
N MET A 60 1.25 -9.74 8.99
CA MET A 60 0.01 -9.01 9.25
C MET A 60 -0.58 -9.33 10.62
N PHE A 61 -0.14 -10.42 11.26
CA PHE A 61 -0.59 -10.84 12.59
C PHE A 61 0.25 -10.25 13.72
N ALA A 62 1.37 -9.61 13.40
CA ALA A 62 2.19 -8.94 14.40
C ALA A 62 1.46 -7.73 15.00
N SER A 63 1.52 -7.56 16.33
CA SER A 63 0.90 -6.42 17.01
C SER A 63 1.53 -5.07 16.62
N SER A 64 2.76 -5.08 16.13
CA SER A 64 3.50 -3.92 15.63
C SER A 64 3.27 -3.64 14.15
N TYR A 65 2.43 -4.43 13.47
CA TYR A 65 2.23 -4.33 12.02
C TYR A 65 1.70 -2.94 11.62
N ILE A 66 2.32 -2.37 10.59
CA ILE A 66 1.90 -1.12 9.95
C ILE A 66 1.87 -1.37 8.45
N LEU A 67 0.70 -1.17 7.84
CA LEU A 67 0.58 -1.21 6.38
C LEU A 67 1.45 -0.12 5.77
N ARG A 68 2.43 -0.53 4.95
CA ARG A 68 3.31 0.35 4.19
C ARG A 68 3.51 -0.21 2.79
N LEU A 69 3.11 0.53 1.77
CA LEU A 69 3.24 0.10 0.38
C LEU A 69 3.60 1.27 -0.52
N PHE A 70 4.69 1.12 -1.27
CA PHE A 70 5.03 2.06 -2.35
C PHE A 70 4.36 1.64 -3.63
N LEU A 71 3.76 2.61 -4.31
CA LEU A 71 2.97 2.42 -5.52
C LEU A 71 3.59 3.16 -6.70
N SER A 72 3.52 2.54 -7.86
CA SER A 72 3.93 3.14 -9.13
C SER A 72 2.94 2.80 -10.22
N SER A 73 2.57 3.78 -11.06
CA SER A 73 1.86 3.48 -12.31
C SER A 73 2.77 2.66 -13.23
N TRP A 74 2.18 1.71 -13.97
CA TRP A 74 2.94 0.78 -14.82
C TRP A 74 3.44 1.45 -16.11
N ARG A 75 2.64 2.34 -16.68
CA ARG A 75 2.86 2.81 -18.06
C ARG A 75 3.98 3.82 -18.21
N ASP A 76 4.00 4.82 -17.36
CA ASP A 76 4.83 6.01 -17.52
C ASP A 76 5.60 6.39 -16.24
N GLY A 77 5.29 5.73 -15.11
CA GLY A 77 5.85 6.10 -13.81
C GLY A 77 5.54 7.55 -13.41
N GLU A 78 4.55 8.17 -14.05
CA GLU A 78 4.16 9.55 -13.80
C GLU A 78 3.43 9.66 -12.47
N SER A 79 2.77 8.60 -12.04
CA SER A 79 2.16 8.54 -10.72
C SER A 79 2.99 7.67 -9.79
N ARG A 80 3.34 8.25 -8.64
CA ARG A 80 3.93 7.53 -7.52
C ARG A 80 2.99 7.65 -6.32
N GLY A 81 2.98 6.65 -5.47
CA GLY A 81 2.13 6.68 -4.29
C GLY A 81 2.75 5.99 -3.09
N LEU A 82 2.16 6.29 -1.95
CA LEU A 82 2.48 5.68 -0.67
C LEU A 82 1.17 5.35 0.02
N VAL A 83 1.04 4.12 0.47
CA VAL A 83 0.08 3.74 1.49
C VAL A 83 0.84 3.66 2.80
N LEU A 84 0.36 4.37 3.83
CA LEU A 84 0.89 4.26 5.18
C LEU A 84 -0.28 4.26 6.16
N ARG A 85 -0.40 3.20 6.96
CA ARG A 85 -1.51 2.97 7.89
C ARG A 85 -2.86 2.97 7.16
N ASP A 86 -3.64 4.02 7.33
CA ASP A 86 -5.00 4.22 6.84
C ASP A 86 -5.10 5.31 5.76
N LYS A 87 -3.95 5.87 5.36
CA LYS A 87 -3.85 6.96 4.40
C LYS A 87 -3.10 6.54 3.16
N LYS A 88 -3.46 7.18 2.06
CA LYS A 88 -2.85 7.03 0.75
C LYS A 88 -2.47 8.40 0.20
N TRP A 89 -1.26 8.50 -0.32
CA TRP A 89 -0.79 9.65 -1.07
C TRP A 89 -0.54 9.28 -2.52
N ILE A 90 -0.96 10.15 -3.44
CA ILE A 90 -0.71 10.00 -4.88
C ILE A 90 -0.09 11.29 -5.38
N PHE A 91 1.13 11.19 -5.89
CA PHE A 91 1.84 12.26 -6.56
C PHE A 91 1.86 12.02 -8.07
N ASN A 92 1.41 13.02 -8.83
CA ASN A 92 1.54 13.04 -10.28
C ASN A 92 2.69 13.96 -10.69
N ARG A 93 3.76 13.40 -11.24
CA ARG A 93 4.98 14.10 -11.66
C ARG A 93 4.69 15.12 -12.76
N ARG A 94 3.91 14.73 -13.77
CA ARG A 94 3.53 15.60 -14.89
C ARG A 94 2.79 16.87 -14.47
N THR A 95 1.83 16.77 -13.56
CA THR A 95 1.03 17.94 -13.11
C THR A 95 1.59 18.59 -11.86
N GLY A 96 2.51 17.92 -11.17
CA GLY A 96 2.97 18.31 -9.84
C GLY A 96 1.92 18.14 -8.75
N ALA A 97 0.78 17.49 -9.04
CA ALA A 97 -0.31 17.39 -8.08
C ALA A 97 -0.01 16.34 -7.00
N LEU A 98 -0.27 16.66 -5.74
CA LEU A 98 -0.15 15.74 -4.61
C LEU A 98 -1.49 15.67 -3.88
N TYR A 99 -2.01 14.46 -3.72
CA TYR A 99 -3.24 14.23 -2.97
C TYR A 99 -3.00 13.29 -1.81
N GLU A 100 -3.62 13.59 -0.68
CA GLU A 100 -3.85 12.67 0.42
C GLU A 100 -5.31 12.20 0.40
N MET A 101 -5.56 10.95 0.72
CA MET A 101 -6.91 10.38 0.83
C MET A 101 -6.94 9.20 1.79
N ASP A 102 -8.13 8.80 2.20
CA ASP A 102 -8.35 7.55 2.91
C ASP A 102 -8.09 6.36 1.97
N LEU A 103 -7.88 5.17 2.55
CA LEU A 103 -7.65 3.98 1.74
C LEU A 103 -8.79 3.64 0.80
N ASP A 104 -10.00 4.18 0.95
CA ASP A 104 -11.15 3.96 0.05
C ASP A 104 -11.35 5.08 -0.98
N ASP A 105 -10.32 5.89 -1.21
CA ASP A 105 -10.29 7.06 -2.10
C ASP A 105 -11.18 8.25 -1.66
N ARG A 106 -11.81 8.18 -0.48
CA ARG A 106 -12.58 9.30 0.10
C ARG A 106 -11.66 10.27 0.86
N GLY A 107 -12.26 11.39 1.27
CA GLY A 107 -11.54 12.38 2.09
C GLY A 107 -10.35 13.00 1.36
N ARG A 108 -10.43 13.15 0.03
CA ARG A 108 -9.31 13.65 -0.79
C ARG A 108 -8.99 15.11 -0.44
N ILE A 109 -7.73 15.35 -0.07
CA ILE A 109 -7.16 16.65 0.24
C ILE A 109 -6.08 16.94 -0.81
N ASP A 110 -6.12 18.14 -1.40
CA ASP A 110 -5.08 18.63 -2.31
C ASP A 110 -3.94 19.27 -1.49
N LEU A 111 -2.76 18.68 -1.59
CA LEU A 111 -1.52 19.12 -0.92
C LEU A 111 -0.51 19.69 -1.93
N SER A 112 -0.95 20.05 -3.14
CA SER A 112 -0.06 20.51 -4.21
C SER A 112 0.69 21.79 -3.86
N SER A 113 0.13 22.61 -2.97
CA SER A 113 0.70 23.87 -2.46
C SER A 113 1.27 23.74 -1.04
N ASP A 114 1.34 22.54 -0.47
CA ASP A 114 1.86 22.33 0.87
C ASP A 114 3.37 22.69 0.94
N PRO A 115 3.82 23.51 1.91
CA PRO A 115 5.21 23.93 2.02
C PRO A 115 6.18 22.77 2.32
N HIS A 116 5.69 21.64 2.83
CA HIS A 116 6.47 20.44 3.13
C HIS A 116 6.43 19.39 2.00
N LYS A 117 5.69 19.64 0.93
CA LYS A 117 5.57 18.75 -0.24
C LYS A 117 6.92 18.24 -0.73
N ASP A 118 7.90 19.12 -0.95
CA ASP A 118 9.20 18.72 -1.49
C ASP A 118 9.96 17.77 -0.56
N SER A 119 9.81 17.93 0.76
CA SER A 119 10.39 17.02 1.74
C SER A 119 9.75 15.64 1.66
N PHE A 120 8.42 15.60 1.59
CA PHE A 120 7.66 14.36 1.42
C PHE A 120 7.99 13.65 0.10
N LEU A 121 8.09 14.39 -1.00
CA LEU A 121 8.45 13.82 -2.31
C LEU A 121 9.87 13.24 -2.31
N ARG A 122 10.83 13.88 -1.64
CA ARG A 122 12.18 13.31 -1.47
C ARG A 122 12.15 11.99 -0.71
N PHE A 123 11.32 11.88 0.33
CA PHE A 123 11.11 10.60 1.03
C PHE A 123 10.53 9.54 0.10
N LEU A 124 9.49 9.90 -0.67
CA LEU A 124 8.77 8.98 -1.55
C LEU A 124 9.63 8.50 -2.74
N VAL A 125 10.52 9.34 -3.27
CA VAL A 125 11.40 8.99 -4.39
C VAL A 125 12.61 8.16 -3.96
N ARG A 126 13.15 8.34 -2.74
CA ARG A 126 14.33 7.59 -2.24
C ARG A 126 14.09 6.10 -1.95
N GLN A 127 12.87 5.62 -2.12
CA GLN A 127 12.47 4.25 -1.81
C GLN A 127 12.42 3.36 -3.06
N TYR A 128 12.86 3.92 -4.20
CA TYR A 128 13.06 3.30 -5.49
C TYR A 128 14.49 3.59 -5.97
#